data_AF-A0A975FNI1-F1
#
_entry.id   AF-A0A975FNI1-F1
#
_cell.length_a   1.000
_cell.length_b   1.000
_cell.length_c   1.000
_cell.angle_alpha   90.00
_cell.angle_beta   90.00
_cell.angle_gamma   90.00
#
_symmetry.space_group_name_H-M   'P 1'
#
loop_
_entity.id
_entity.type
_entity.pdbx_description
1 polymer ?
#
loop_
_entity_poly.entity_id
_entity_poly.type
_entity_poly.pdbx_seq_one_letter_code
_entity_poly.pdbx_strand_id
1 'polypeptide(L)'
;MKFSIGIYIAVPILMGSIATATPVLATVSDCGNGSITLDQIEDSCTVQSGMHISLPDGRLIAVPAVGETVVAQASTTHEAIAVSEVQITNTITSGIAILYNDEWYGSDDAIVEQKAWMESRTDTIQSWFTTDPLKYETLASCSSSDYEIGGWRWPNDYNWYYNSSDARASSLAAFQAAATAWTGTISVCNYTELSSAGEYYVGATTEAPNLTKDGGCSTRSTRNVVGWGELPSGTLAVTCTWYNSYGDALESDQRYNTSYSWSSASSCSGSNYDVRGVGTHEFGHVFGLGHVAQSTALVMKPASSTCDVAQRTLGRGDQLGIITLY
;
A
#
# COMPACT_ATOMS: atom_id res chain seq x y z
N MET A 1 -74.18 -14.23 -50.72
CA MET A 1 -73.96 -12.77 -50.65
C MET A 1 -74.63 -12.21 -49.42
N LYS A 2 -73.86 -11.76 -48.43
CA LYS A 2 -74.22 -10.68 -47.50
C LYS A 2 -72.96 -10.29 -46.72
N PHE A 3 -72.64 -9.01 -46.81
CA PHE A 3 -71.45 -8.33 -46.31
C PHE A 3 -71.44 -8.25 -44.78
N SER A 4 -70.28 -8.49 -44.16
CA SER A 4 -69.99 -8.09 -42.78
C SER A 4 -69.54 -6.63 -42.75
N ILE A 5 -70.24 -5.80 -41.98
CA ILE A 5 -69.84 -4.43 -41.66
C ILE A 5 -69.18 -4.48 -40.28
N GLY A 6 -67.87 -4.24 -40.23
CA GLY A 6 -67.13 -4.05 -38.98
C GLY A 6 -67.24 -2.60 -38.51
N ILE A 7 -67.74 -2.41 -37.28
CA ILE A 7 -67.74 -1.12 -36.59
C ILE A 7 -66.38 -0.98 -35.91
N TYR A 8 -65.57 -0.03 -36.34
CA TYR A 8 -64.34 0.37 -35.67
C TYR A 8 -64.68 1.38 -34.56
N ILE A 9 -64.41 1.03 -33.31
CA ILE A 9 -64.43 1.97 -32.18
C ILE A 9 -63.02 2.55 -32.06
N ALA A 10 -62.88 3.85 -32.31
CA ALA A 10 -61.63 4.58 -32.10
C ALA A 10 -61.42 4.83 -30.60
N VAL A 11 -60.37 4.26 -30.04
CA VAL A 11 -59.87 4.61 -28.69
C VAL A 11 -58.91 5.78 -28.85
N PRO A 12 -59.12 6.93 -28.18
CA PRO A 12 -58.14 8.02 -28.23
C PRO A 12 -56.89 7.62 -27.46
N ILE A 13 -55.75 7.59 -28.15
CA ILE A 13 -54.43 7.45 -27.54
C ILE A 13 -54.10 8.82 -26.92
N LEU A 14 -54.13 8.89 -25.60
CA LEU A 14 -53.63 10.05 -24.86
C LEU A 14 -52.10 10.04 -24.96
N MET A 15 -51.54 10.87 -25.85
CA MET A 15 -50.11 11.14 -25.87
C MET A 15 -49.76 11.99 -24.65
N GLY A 16 -49.47 11.34 -23.54
CA GLY A 16 -48.81 11.98 -22.41
C GLY A 16 -47.39 12.36 -22.84
N SER A 17 -47.12 13.66 -22.89
CA SER A 17 -45.77 14.19 -23.00
C SER A 17 -44.96 13.69 -21.81
N ILE A 18 -44.06 12.75 -22.04
CA ILE A 18 -43.02 12.40 -21.08
C ILE A 18 -42.14 13.64 -21.00
N ALA A 19 -42.29 14.41 -19.92
CA ALA A 19 -41.28 15.38 -19.54
C ALA A 19 -40.00 14.59 -19.28
N THR A 20 -39.07 14.63 -20.22
CA THR A 20 -37.70 14.20 -19.97
C THR A 20 -37.18 15.14 -18.90
N ALA A 21 -37.14 14.68 -17.65
CA ALA A 21 -36.39 15.36 -16.62
C ALA A 21 -34.95 15.41 -17.14
N THR A 22 -34.52 16.60 -17.56
CA THR A 22 -33.10 16.90 -17.70
C THR A 22 -32.45 16.49 -16.39
N PRO A 23 -31.42 15.61 -16.38
CA PRO A 23 -30.71 15.33 -15.16
C PRO A 23 -30.25 16.68 -14.64
N VAL A 24 -30.74 17.05 -13.45
CA VAL A 24 -30.14 18.14 -12.70
C VAL A 24 -28.73 17.64 -12.43
N LEU A 25 -27.75 18.15 -13.17
CA LEU A 25 -26.36 18.04 -12.77
C LEU A 25 -26.33 18.55 -11.33
N ALA A 26 -26.20 17.64 -10.37
CA ALA A 26 -25.92 18.00 -9.00
C ALA A 26 -24.72 18.95 -9.11
N THR A 27 -24.90 20.18 -8.65
CA THR A 27 -23.84 21.17 -8.66
C THR A 27 -22.76 20.64 -7.75
N VAL A 28 -21.74 20.03 -8.35
CA VAL A 28 -20.58 19.51 -7.64
C VAL A 28 -19.92 20.70 -6.97
N SER A 29 -19.95 20.75 -5.64
CA SER A 29 -19.19 21.75 -4.89
C SER A 29 -17.72 21.54 -5.22
N ASP A 30 -17.06 22.57 -5.73
CA ASP A 30 -15.61 22.58 -5.91
C ASP A 30 -14.95 22.47 -4.52
N CYS A 31 -14.29 21.35 -4.28
CA CYS A 31 -13.70 20.99 -3.00
C CYS A 31 -12.36 21.71 -2.96
N GLY A 32 -12.41 22.96 -2.50
CA GLY A 32 -11.40 24.01 -2.66
C GLY A 32 -9.96 23.57 -2.94
N ASN A 33 -9.27 24.38 -3.75
CA ASN A 33 -7.92 24.12 -4.25
C ASN A 33 -6.92 23.63 -3.17
N GLY A 34 -6.60 22.34 -3.15
CA GLY A 34 -5.38 21.80 -2.53
C GLY A 34 -5.53 20.46 -1.82
N SER A 35 -6.51 20.32 -0.92
CA SER A 35 -6.70 19.11 -0.12
C SER A 35 -8.16 18.87 0.28
N ILE A 36 -8.59 17.61 0.28
CA ILE A 36 -9.95 17.16 0.59
C ILE A 36 -9.90 16.25 1.83
N THR A 37 -10.77 16.46 2.80
CA THR A 37 -10.94 15.57 3.97
C THR A 37 -11.83 14.37 3.63
N LEU A 38 -11.82 13.31 4.44
CA LEU A 38 -12.65 12.13 4.21
C LEU A 38 -14.16 12.47 4.16
N ASP A 39 -14.66 13.30 5.08
CA ASP A 39 -16.06 13.74 5.12
C ASP A 39 -16.48 14.47 3.83
N GLN A 40 -15.59 15.27 3.23
CA GLN A 40 -15.89 16.00 2.01
C GLN A 40 -16.02 15.10 0.78
N ILE A 41 -15.41 13.91 0.79
CA ILE A 41 -15.49 12.96 -0.32
C ILE A 41 -16.89 12.36 -0.42
N GLU A 42 -17.54 12.13 0.72
CA GLU A 42 -18.91 11.58 0.80
C GLU A 42 -19.96 12.55 0.23
N ASP A 43 -19.71 13.85 0.27
CA ASP A 43 -20.61 14.91 -0.22
C ASP A 43 -20.61 15.09 -1.76
N SER A 44 -20.20 14.08 -2.53
CA SER A 44 -20.18 14.07 -4.01
C SER A 44 -19.23 15.10 -4.65
N CYS A 45 -18.04 15.23 -4.06
CA CYS A 45 -16.94 16.06 -4.52
C CYS A 45 -16.27 15.54 -5.81
N THR A 46 -15.95 16.41 -6.77
CA THR A 46 -15.09 16.01 -7.92
C THR A 46 -13.64 16.00 -7.46
N VAL A 47 -13.10 14.81 -7.25
CA VAL A 47 -11.67 14.64 -6.92
C VAL A 47 -10.86 14.49 -8.20
N GLN A 48 -9.74 15.20 -8.30
CA GLN A 48 -8.82 15.11 -9.44
C GLN A 48 -7.46 14.56 -9.02
N SER A 49 -6.77 13.94 -9.97
CA SER A 49 -5.38 13.49 -9.78
C SER A 49 -4.48 14.66 -9.38
N GLY A 50 -3.60 14.45 -8.40
CA GLY A 50 -2.72 15.47 -7.84
C GLY A 50 -3.35 16.36 -6.74
N MET A 51 -4.66 16.25 -6.47
CA MET A 51 -5.22 16.73 -5.21
C MET A 51 -4.73 15.86 -4.06
N HIS A 52 -4.76 16.37 -2.82
CA HIS A 52 -4.36 15.58 -1.64
C HIS A 52 -5.59 15.18 -0.82
N ILE A 53 -5.62 13.96 -0.32
CA ILE A 53 -6.54 13.55 0.74
C ILE A 53 -5.87 13.86 2.08
N SER A 54 -6.56 14.63 2.91
CA SER A 54 -6.18 14.92 4.29
C SER A 54 -6.82 13.91 5.22
N LEU A 55 -5.99 13.04 5.78
CA LEU A 55 -6.41 12.03 6.74
C LEU A 55 -6.49 12.61 8.16
N PRO A 56 -7.36 12.07 9.04
CA PRO A 56 -7.48 12.51 10.43
C PRO A 56 -6.18 12.47 11.25
N ASP A 57 -5.23 11.59 10.89
CA ASP A 57 -3.92 11.49 11.54
C ASP A 57 -2.90 12.54 11.03
N GLY A 58 -3.30 13.45 10.15
CA GLY A 58 -2.48 14.53 9.61
C GLY A 58 -1.70 14.16 8.36
N ARG A 59 -1.75 12.91 7.90
CA ARG A 59 -1.16 12.53 6.61
C ARG A 59 -1.90 13.20 5.46
N LEU A 60 -1.12 13.70 4.50
CA LEU A 60 -1.60 14.10 3.18
C LEU A 60 -1.17 13.03 2.17
N ILE A 61 -2.12 12.45 1.45
CA ILE A 61 -1.84 11.49 0.39
C ILE A 61 -2.33 12.03 -0.95
N ALA A 62 -1.44 12.12 -1.94
CA ALA A 62 -1.81 12.56 -3.28
C ALA A 62 -2.73 11.52 -3.94
N VAL A 63 -3.82 12.00 -4.53
CA VAL A 63 -4.74 11.19 -5.32
C VAL A 63 -4.01 10.72 -6.57
N PRO A 64 -3.93 9.39 -6.82
CA PRO A 64 -3.19 8.84 -7.94
C PRO A 64 -3.90 9.15 -9.27
N ALA A 65 -3.27 8.79 -10.40
CA ALA A 65 -3.92 8.93 -11.69
C ALA A 65 -5.16 8.04 -11.80
N VAL A 66 -6.06 8.36 -12.72
CA VAL A 66 -7.25 7.53 -12.99
C VAL A 66 -6.81 6.13 -13.41
N GLY A 67 -7.40 5.10 -12.81
CA GLY A 67 -7.03 3.70 -12.99
C GLY A 67 -5.83 3.25 -12.14
N GLU A 68 -5.36 4.06 -11.19
CA GLU A 68 -4.26 3.73 -10.29
C GLU A 68 -4.72 3.71 -8.83
N THR A 69 -3.95 2.97 -8.02
CA THR A 69 -4.05 2.94 -6.57
C THR A 69 -2.70 3.31 -5.97
N VAL A 70 -2.72 4.03 -4.85
CA VAL A 70 -1.55 4.22 -3.98
C VAL A 70 -1.82 3.60 -2.62
N VAL A 71 -0.82 2.91 -2.07
CA VAL A 71 -0.86 2.36 -0.71
C VAL A 71 0.31 2.92 0.10
N ALA A 72 0.04 3.30 1.36
CA ALA A 72 1.04 3.73 2.33
C ALA A 72 1.09 2.72 3.49
N GLN A 73 2.23 2.05 3.65
CA GLN A 73 2.47 1.06 4.70
C GLN A 73 3.69 1.46 5.51
N ALA A 74 3.67 1.24 6.83
CA ALA A 74 4.68 1.79 7.73
C ALA A 74 5.17 0.74 8.74
N SER A 75 6.49 0.59 8.86
CA SER A 75 7.06 -0.06 10.04
C SER A 75 7.13 0.93 11.21
N THR A 76 6.82 0.43 12.40
CA THR A 76 6.79 1.23 13.62
C THR A 76 7.79 0.74 14.66
N THR A 77 8.08 1.58 15.65
CA THR A 77 8.79 1.14 16.85
C THR A 77 7.88 0.24 17.68
N HIS A 78 8.43 -0.77 18.34
CA HIS A 78 7.65 -1.70 19.18
C HIS A 78 6.72 -1.04 20.22
N GLU A 79 7.09 0.15 20.72
CA GLU A 79 6.31 0.88 21.74
C GLU A 79 5.24 1.80 21.15
N ALA A 80 5.24 1.99 19.83
CA ALA A 80 4.30 2.87 19.15
C ALA A 80 2.99 2.16 18.85
N ILE A 81 1.92 2.95 18.76
CA ILE A 81 0.65 2.51 18.18
C ILE A 81 0.90 2.28 16.69
N ALA A 82 0.37 1.17 16.16
CA ALA A 82 0.45 0.88 14.74
C ALA A 82 -0.11 2.06 13.92
N VAL A 83 0.63 2.49 12.91
CA VAL A 83 0.14 3.48 11.95
C VAL A 83 -0.73 2.74 10.95
N SER A 84 -1.96 3.19 10.79
CA SER A 84 -2.90 2.53 9.90
C SER A 84 -2.43 2.59 8.46
N GLU A 85 -2.52 1.46 7.78
CA GLU A 85 -2.32 1.41 6.34
C GLU A 85 -3.42 2.22 5.65
N VAL A 86 -3.06 2.88 4.54
CA VAL A 86 -4.01 3.64 3.73
C VAL A 86 -3.92 3.14 2.31
N GLN A 87 -5.06 2.92 1.67
CA GLN A 87 -5.17 2.72 0.24
C GLN A 87 -6.07 3.80 -0.35
N ILE A 88 -5.62 4.46 -1.41
CA ILE A 88 -6.44 5.40 -2.19
C ILE A 88 -6.44 4.94 -3.63
N THR A 89 -7.62 4.56 -4.12
CA THR A 89 -7.85 4.14 -5.49
C THR A 89 -8.63 5.21 -6.23
N ASN A 90 -8.09 5.64 -7.37
CA ASN A 90 -8.82 6.46 -8.33
C ASN A 90 -9.32 5.54 -9.44
N THR A 91 -10.57 5.07 -9.33
CA THR A 91 -11.14 4.09 -10.27
C THR A 91 -11.31 4.70 -11.67
N ILE A 92 -11.52 3.85 -12.68
CA ILE A 92 -11.63 4.32 -14.07
C ILE A 92 -12.93 5.10 -14.28
N THR A 93 -14.03 4.65 -13.65
CA THR A 93 -15.38 5.18 -13.92
C THR A 93 -16.13 5.63 -12.69
N SER A 94 -15.77 5.14 -11.52
CA SER A 94 -16.65 5.17 -10.34
C SER A 94 -16.25 6.24 -9.33
N GLY A 95 -15.12 6.92 -9.53
CA GLY A 95 -14.57 7.92 -8.62
C GLY A 95 -13.50 7.36 -7.70
N ILE A 96 -13.38 7.92 -6.49
CA ILE A 96 -12.35 7.55 -5.51
C ILE A 96 -12.92 6.56 -4.49
N ALA A 97 -12.14 5.54 -4.18
CA ALA A 97 -12.33 4.68 -3.02
C ALA A 97 -11.11 4.78 -2.10
N ILE A 98 -11.34 4.88 -0.80
CA ILE A 98 -10.30 4.99 0.22
C ILE A 98 -10.56 3.95 1.28
N LEU A 99 -9.54 3.15 1.58
CA LEU A 99 -9.50 2.31 2.77
C LEU A 99 -8.56 2.96 3.78
N TYR A 100 -9.11 3.31 4.95
CA TYR A 100 -8.37 3.92 6.05
C TYR A 100 -8.94 3.40 7.37
N ASN A 101 -8.08 2.90 8.27
CA ASN A 101 -8.50 2.31 9.56
C ASN A 101 -9.57 1.21 9.40
N ASP A 102 -9.44 0.35 8.39
CA ASP A 102 -10.42 -0.70 8.05
C ASP A 102 -11.82 -0.16 7.66
N GLU A 103 -11.95 1.15 7.46
CA GLU A 103 -13.17 1.81 7.03
C GLU A 103 -13.04 2.32 5.60
N TRP A 104 -14.17 2.28 4.88
CA TRP A 104 -14.24 2.68 3.48
C TRP A 104 -14.88 4.05 3.35
N TYR A 105 -14.24 4.92 2.57
CA TYR A 105 -14.70 6.27 2.24
C TYR A 105 -14.67 6.44 0.71
N GLY A 106 -15.60 7.19 0.14
CA GLY A 106 -15.74 7.29 -1.31
C GLY A 106 -17.18 7.21 -1.78
N SER A 107 -17.36 7.16 -3.10
CA SER A 107 -18.67 6.82 -3.68
C SER A 107 -18.97 5.33 -3.47
N ASP A 108 -20.24 4.98 -3.29
CA ASP A 108 -20.67 3.58 -3.16
C ASP A 108 -20.17 2.72 -4.34
N ASP A 109 -20.27 3.23 -5.56
CA ASP A 109 -19.83 2.52 -6.77
C ASP A 109 -18.31 2.28 -6.77
N ALA A 110 -17.49 3.26 -6.37
CA ALA A 110 -16.04 3.08 -6.30
C ALA A 110 -15.64 2.10 -5.20
N ILE A 111 -16.30 2.16 -4.04
CA ILE A 111 -16.04 1.25 -2.92
C ILE A 111 -16.40 -0.19 -3.32
N VAL A 112 -17.54 -0.40 -3.97
CA VAL A 112 -17.97 -1.73 -4.45
C VAL A 112 -17.00 -2.27 -5.51
N GLU A 113 -16.61 -1.43 -6.47
CA GLU A 113 -15.61 -1.79 -7.49
C GLU A 113 -14.28 -2.21 -6.84
N GLN A 114 -13.78 -1.41 -5.91
CA GLN A 114 -12.49 -1.67 -5.28
C GLN A 114 -12.51 -2.89 -4.33
N LYS A 115 -13.59 -3.10 -3.58
CA LYS A 115 -13.74 -4.32 -2.76
C LYS A 115 -13.73 -5.58 -3.61
N ALA A 116 -14.51 -5.60 -4.70
CA ALA A 116 -14.55 -6.72 -5.62
C ALA A 116 -13.18 -6.95 -6.29
N TRP A 117 -12.44 -5.87 -6.59
CA TRP A 117 -11.08 -5.96 -7.09
C TRP A 117 -10.14 -6.63 -6.07
N MET A 118 -10.17 -6.19 -4.81
CA MET A 118 -9.33 -6.73 -3.74
C MET A 118 -9.63 -8.21 -3.49
N GLU A 119 -10.91 -8.59 -3.34
CA GLU A 119 -11.33 -9.98 -3.12
C GLU A 119 -10.83 -10.94 -4.22
N SER A 120 -10.58 -10.44 -5.43
CA SER A 120 -10.08 -11.24 -6.55
C SER A 120 -8.55 -11.39 -6.61
N ARG A 121 -7.80 -10.61 -5.83
CA ARG A 121 -6.33 -10.46 -5.96
C ARG A 121 -5.55 -10.54 -4.67
N THR A 122 -6.19 -10.34 -3.52
CA THR A 122 -5.56 -10.50 -2.21
C THR A 122 -5.76 -11.93 -1.73
N ASP A 123 -4.75 -12.48 -1.07
CA ASP A 123 -4.85 -13.72 -0.31
C ASP A 123 -4.35 -13.42 1.10
N THR A 124 -5.14 -13.82 2.10
CA THR A 124 -4.86 -13.56 3.50
C THR A 124 -4.99 -14.86 4.26
N ILE A 125 -3.86 -15.38 4.74
CA ILE A 125 -3.84 -16.44 5.75
C ILE A 125 -3.36 -15.76 7.05
N GLN A 126 -4.31 -15.19 7.78
CA GLN A 126 -4.03 -14.47 9.03
C GLN A 126 -4.76 -15.16 10.19
N SER A 127 -4.03 -15.47 11.27
CA SER A 127 -4.64 -15.74 12.57
C SER A 127 -4.76 -14.45 13.38
N TRP A 128 -6.00 -14.06 13.73
CA TRP A 128 -6.28 -12.78 14.38
C TRP A 128 -5.90 -12.77 15.88
N PHE A 129 -5.24 -11.69 16.28
CA PHE A 129 -5.01 -11.10 17.61
C PHE A 129 -5.00 -12.04 18.84
N THR A 130 -3.80 -12.35 19.31
CA THR A 130 -3.53 -12.34 20.75
C THR A 130 -2.39 -11.37 21.05
N THR A 131 -2.62 -10.47 22.00
CA THR A 131 -1.56 -9.70 22.66
C THR A 131 -0.76 -10.66 23.55
N ASP A 132 0.09 -11.48 22.95
CA ASP A 132 1.06 -12.27 23.70
C ASP A 132 2.34 -11.43 23.88
N PRO A 133 2.89 -11.27 25.09
CA PRO A 133 4.20 -10.68 25.27
C PRO A 133 5.25 -11.36 24.38
N LEU A 134 5.92 -10.57 23.54
CA LEU A 134 6.89 -11.08 22.58
C LEU A 134 8.08 -11.77 23.24
N LYS A 135 8.48 -12.89 22.63
CA LYS A 135 9.84 -13.42 22.75
C LYS A 135 10.76 -12.59 21.87
N TYR A 136 11.88 -12.15 22.43
CA TYR A 136 13.02 -11.68 21.65
C TYR A 136 13.60 -12.87 20.88
N GLU A 137 13.17 -13.04 19.63
CA GLU A 137 13.74 -14.07 18.77
C GLU A 137 14.97 -13.48 18.07
N THR A 138 16.09 -14.18 18.19
CA THR A 138 17.34 -13.83 17.48
C THR A 138 17.44 -14.50 16.11
N LEU A 139 16.41 -15.28 15.74
CA LEU A 139 16.32 -16.08 14.53
C LEU A 139 14.99 -15.80 13.80
N ALA A 140 15.00 -15.98 12.48
CA ALA A 140 13.79 -15.88 11.66
C ALA A 140 12.72 -16.91 12.09
N SER A 141 11.46 -16.48 12.09
CA SER A 141 10.35 -17.34 12.53
C SER A 141 10.04 -18.45 11.53
N CYS A 142 10.12 -19.70 12.00
CA CYS A 142 9.73 -20.88 11.24
C CYS A 142 8.41 -21.51 11.73
N SER A 143 7.80 -20.93 12.76
CA SER A 143 6.58 -21.46 13.39
C SER A 143 5.30 -20.89 12.80
N SER A 144 5.37 -19.72 12.16
CA SER A 144 4.23 -19.11 11.48
C SER A 144 4.33 -19.29 9.97
N SER A 145 3.21 -19.67 9.36
CA SER A 145 3.00 -19.67 7.91
C SER A 145 2.12 -18.52 7.44
N ASP A 146 1.76 -17.60 8.34
CA ASP A 146 0.85 -16.49 8.04
C ASP A 146 1.49 -15.54 7.01
N TYR A 147 0.68 -15.02 6.10
CA TYR A 147 1.06 -13.99 5.14
C TYR A 147 -0.17 -13.20 4.67
N GLU A 148 0.08 -12.01 4.14
CA GLU A 148 -0.93 -11.14 3.56
C GLU A 148 -0.42 -10.61 2.20
N ILE A 149 -1.27 -10.64 1.18
CA ILE A 149 -0.98 -10.12 -0.17
C ILE A 149 -1.80 -8.84 -0.41
N GLY A 150 -1.12 -7.74 -0.70
CA GLY A 150 -1.71 -6.41 -0.92
C GLY A 150 -2.35 -6.20 -2.30
N GLY A 151 -2.20 -7.16 -3.22
CA GLY A 151 -2.90 -7.18 -4.52
C GLY A 151 -2.11 -6.59 -5.70
N TRP A 152 -0.87 -6.15 -5.50
CA TRP A 152 0.04 -5.78 -6.58
C TRP A 152 1.25 -6.71 -6.68
N ARG A 153 1.84 -6.76 -7.87
CA ARG A 153 3.17 -7.34 -8.11
C ARG A 153 3.87 -6.61 -9.23
N TRP A 154 5.18 -6.75 -9.27
CA TRP A 154 6.00 -6.19 -10.33
C TRP A 154 5.93 -7.07 -11.59
N PRO A 155 5.53 -6.52 -12.76
CA PRO A 155 5.54 -7.27 -14.03
C PRO A 155 6.96 -7.45 -14.61
N ASN A 156 7.92 -6.64 -14.16
CA ASN A 156 9.35 -6.67 -14.50
C ASN A 156 10.18 -6.37 -13.25
N ASP A 157 11.51 -6.43 -13.31
CA ASP A 157 12.36 -6.15 -12.15
C ASP A 157 12.08 -4.77 -11.50
N TYR A 158 12.07 -4.75 -10.17
CA TYR A 158 12.06 -3.53 -9.37
C TYR A 158 13.43 -2.83 -9.47
N ASN A 159 13.52 -1.87 -10.39
CA ASN A 159 14.71 -1.06 -10.62
C ASN A 159 14.73 0.13 -9.67
N TRP A 160 15.65 0.17 -8.71
CA TRP A 160 15.64 1.18 -7.64
C TRP A 160 16.92 1.99 -7.52
N TYR A 161 16.75 3.21 -7.03
CA TYR A 161 17.82 4.15 -6.74
C TYR A 161 17.93 4.41 -5.25
N TYR A 162 19.13 4.75 -4.80
CA TYR A 162 19.39 5.10 -3.40
C TYR A 162 19.75 6.57 -3.27
N ASN A 163 18.97 7.31 -2.47
CA ASN A 163 19.33 8.64 -2.02
C ASN A 163 19.97 8.56 -0.63
N SER A 164 21.28 8.74 -0.57
CA SER A 164 22.06 8.71 0.67
C SER A 164 22.02 10.01 1.48
N SER A 165 21.33 11.04 1.00
CA SER A 165 21.21 12.30 1.73
C SER A 165 20.56 12.05 3.09
N ASP A 166 21.09 12.68 4.14
CA ASP A 166 20.66 12.55 5.54
C ASP A 166 20.72 11.13 6.14
N ALA A 167 21.37 10.18 5.45
CA ALA A 167 21.52 8.82 5.93
C ALA A 167 22.16 8.78 7.33
N ARG A 168 21.57 7.98 8.22
CA ARG A 168 22.02 7.82 9.61
C ARG A 168 23.04 6.69 9.79
N ALA A 169 23.31 5.92 8.74
CA ALA A 169 24.34 4.89 8.67
C ALA A 169 24.79 4.66 7.21
N SER A 170 25.93 4.01 7.01
CA SER A 170 26.36 3.52 5.69
C SER A 170 25.47 2.35 5.25
N SER A 171 24.40 2.64 4.52
CA SER A 171 23.21 1.78 4.44
C SER A 171 23.02 1.04 3.12
N LEU A 172 23.73 1.41 2.05
CA LEU A 172 23.51 0.84 0.71
C LEU A 172 23.61 -0.69 0.69
N ALA A 173 24.68 -1.26 1.27
CA ALA A 173 24.85 -2.72 1.30
C ALA A 173 23.76 -3.42 2.13
N ALA A 174 23.23 -2.75 3.16
CA ALA A 174 22.12 -3.26 3.96
C ALA A 174 20.81 -3.27 3.16
N PHE A 175 20.53 -2.21 2.39
CA PHE A 175 19.37 -2.16 1.50
C PHE A 175 19.45 -3.14 0.33
N GLN A 176 20.63 -3.32 -0.28
CA GLN A 176 20.82 -4.36 -1.29
C GLN A 176 20.57 -5.76 -0.71
N ALA A 177 21.13 -6.06 0.47
CA ALA A 177 20.87 -7.34 1.13
C ALA A 177 19.41 -7.52 1.56
N ALA A 178 18.70 -6.43 1.88
CA ALA A 178 17.28 -6.45 2.20
C ALA A 178 16.42 -6.74 0.96
N ALA A 179 16.70 -6.09 -0.17
CA ALA A 179 16.01 -6.32 -1.44
C ALA A 179 16.22 -7.75 -1.94
N THR A 180 17.48 -8.20 -1.99
CA THR A 180 17.86 -9.54 -2.46
C THR A 180 17.31 -10.67 -1.57
N ALA A 181 16.89 -10.39 -0.33
CA ALA A 181 16.28 -11.40 0.53
C ALA A 181 14.98 -11.99 -0.04
N TRP A 182 14.29 -11.24 -0.91
CA TRP A 182 13.00 -11.60 -1.51
C TRP A 182 13.10 -12.23 -2.90
N THR A 183 14.28 -12.32 -3.50
CA THR A 183 14.44 -12.70 -4.91
C THR A 183 15.20 -14.01 -5.08
N GLY A 184 14.97 -14.70 -6.20
CA GLY A 184 15.70 -15.91 -6.57
C GLY A 184 15.45 -17.09 -5.60
N THR A 185 16.48 -17.91 -5.37
CA THR A 185 16.35 -19.11 -4.52
C THR A 185 16.38 -18.74 -3.04
N ILE A 186 15.23 -18.85 -2.38
CA ILE A 186 15.04 -18.56 -0.96
C ILE A 186 15.09 -19.87 -0.19
N SER A 187 16.07 -20.02 0.70
CA SER A 187 16.22 -21.19 1.57
C SER A 187 16.05 -20.81 3.03
N VAL A 188 14.88 -21.10 3.60
CA VAL A 188 14.53 -20.79 5.00
C VAL A 188 13.74 -21.95 5.60
N CYS A 189 13.90 -22.19 6.91
CA CYS A 189 13.10 -23.18 7.64
C CYS A 189 13.13 -24.61 7.06
N ASN A 190 14.25 -25.02 6.45
CA ASN A 190 14.42 -26.29 5.70
C ASN A 190 13.61 -26.42 4.41
N TYR A 191 13.06 -25.32 3.89
CA TYR A 191 12.43 -25.24 2.59
C TYR A 191 13.28 -24.40 1.64
N THR A 192 13.36 -24.84 0.39
CA THR A 192 14.07 -24.13 -0.67
C THR A 192 13.11 -23.94 -1.82
N GLU A 193 12.73 -22.69 -2.08
CA GLU A 193 11.77 -22.30 -3.11
C GLU A 193 12.36 -21.20 -3.98
N LEU A 194 11.87 -21.07 -5.22
CA LEU A 194 12.30 -20.04 -6.17
C LEU A 194 11.24 -18.95 -6.22
N SER A 195 11.58 -17.72 -5.82
CA SER A 195 10.76 -16.55 -6.14
C SER A 195 11.13 -16.00 -7.51
N SER A 196 10.11 -15.74 -8.33
CA SER A 196 10.29 -15.04 -9.61
C SER A 196 10.39 -13.51 -9.47
N ALA A 197 10.28 -12.98 -8.24
CA ALA A 197 10.52 -11.56 -7.97
C ALA A 197 11.95 -11.16 -8.36
N GLY A 198 12.08 -9.99 -8.98
CA GLY A 198 13.35 -9.44 -9.43
C GLY A 198 13.56 -8.02 -8.93
N GLU A 199 14.80 -7.68 -8.62
CA GLU A 199 15.22 -6.33 -8.27
C GLU A 199 16.59 -6.02 -8.86
N TYR A 200 16.83 -4.73 -9.10
CA TYR A 200 18.13 -4.25 -9.53
C TYR A 200 18.40 -2.86 -8.96
N TYR A 201 19.47 -2.75 -8.17
CA TYR A 201 20.01 -1.46 -7.76
C TYR A 201 20.64 -0.74 -8.95
N VAL A 202 19.97 0.30 -9.44
CA VAL A 202 20.41 1.07 -10.61
C VAL A 202 21.57 2.00 -10.26
N GLY A 203 21.52 2.65 -9.10
CA GLY A 203 22.56 3.57 -8.67
C GLY A 203 22.11 4.64 -7.68
N ALA A 204 23.03 5.57 -7.39
CA ALA A 204 22.75 6.69 -6.50
C ALA A 204 21.85 7.72 -7.18
N THR A 205 21.06 8.44 -6.39
CA THR A 205 20.24 9.58 -6.84
C THR A 205 20.23 10.70 -5.80
N THR A 206 19.89 11.91 -6.22
CA THR A 206 19.58 13.05 -5.33
C THR A 206 18.08 13.28 -5.18
N GLU A 207 17.25 12.58 -5.96
CA GLU A 207 15.80 12.60 -5.86
C GLU A 207 15.38 12.01 -4.51
N ALA A 208 14.52 12.70 -3.77
CA ALA A 208 13.99 12.20 -2.51
C ALA A 208 12.82 11.24 -2.78
N PRO A 209 12.56 10.27 -1.88
CA PRO A 209 11.34 9.46 -1.95
C PRO A 209 10.08 10.35 -1.95
N ASN A 210 9.10 10.02 -2.78
CA ASN A 210 7.79 10.66 -2.95
C ASN A 210 6.87 10.44 -1.74
N LEU A 211 7.31 10.92 -0.59
CA LEU A 211 6.61 10.88 0.70
C LEU A 211 6.59 12.26 1.37
N THR A 212 5.57 12.51 2.17
CA THR A 212 5.49 13.67 3.07
C THR A 212 6.22 13.37 4.39
N LYS A 213 6.58 14.41 5.15
CA LYS A 213 7.21 14.24 6.47
C LYS A 213 6.27 13.61 7.52
N ASP A 214 4.98 13.59 7.23
CA ASP A 214 3.94 13.05 8.12
C ASP A 214 3.60 11.59 7.75
N GLY A 215 4.29 10.99 6.77
CA GLY A 215 4.14 9.58 6.38
C GLY A 215 3.06 9.30 5.34
N GLY A 216 2.54 10.32 4.66
CA GLY A 216 1.65 10.16 3.50
C GLY A 216 2.40 10.14 2.17
N CYS A 217 1.86 9.50 1.14
CA CYS A 217 2.47 9.43 -0.19
C CYS A 217 2.22 10.71 -1.00
N SER A 218 3.26 11.29 -1.60
CA SER A 218 3.08 12.41 -2.55
C SER A 218 2.75 11.90 -3.95
N THR A 219 2.72 12.76 -4.96
CA THR A 219 2.61 12.30 -6.36
C THR A 219 3.84 11.48 -6.72
N ARG A 220 3.63 10.27 -7.27
CA ARG A 220 4.72 9.42 -7.79
C ARG A 220 5.46 10.09 -8.93
N SER A 221 6.71 9.74 -9.13
CA SER A 221 7.51 10.17 -10.26
C SER A 221 7.55 9.07 -11.34
N THR A 222 8.75 8.71 -11.77
CA THR A 222 8.99 7.54 -12.62
C THR A 222 10.16 6.70 -12.08
N ARG A 223 10.48 6.84 -10.80
CA ARG A 223 11.64 6.21 -10.18
C ARG A 223 11.27 5.66 -8.83
N ASN A 224 11.76 4.45 -8.58
CA ASN A 224 11.72 3.86 -7.27
C ASN A 224 12.90 4.38 -6.44
N VAL A 225 12.61 5.06 -5.33
CA VAL A 225 13.64 5.69 -4.50
C VAL A 225 13.59 5.18 -3.07
N VAL A 226 14.70 4.61 -2.63
CA VAL A 226 15.00 4.32 -1.24
C VAL A 226 15.79 5.50 -0.67
N GLY A 227 15.34 6.10 0.43
CA GLY A 227 16.02 7.27 0.98
C GLY A 227 15.61 7.61 2.41
N TRP A 228 16.08 8.76 2.89
CA TRP A 228 15.92 9.19 4.28
C TRP A 228 15.12 10.48 4.36
N GLY A 229 14.47 10.69 5.50
CA GLY A 229 13.80 11.95 5.80
C GLY A 229 13.10 11.92 7.14
N GLU A 230 12.50 13.04 7.52
CA GLU A 230 11.63 13.08 8.69
C GLU A 230 10.38 12.24 8.47
N LEU A 231 9.97 11.53 9.53
CA LEU A 231 8.70 10.81 9.65
C LEU A 231 8.16 11.01 11.08
N PRO A 232 6.87 10.76 11.33
CA PRO A 232 6.28 10.89 12.67
C PRO A 232 7.02 10.09 13.74
N SER A 233 6.89 10.56 14.98
CA SER A 233 7.38 9.78 16.12
C SER A 233 6.65 8.45 16.20
N GLY A 234 7.39 7.38 16.43
CA GLY A 234 6.89 6.00 16.41
C GLY A 234 7.04 5.31 15.06
N THR A 235 7.32 6.02 13.97
CA THR A 235 7.47 5.46 12.62
C THR A 235 8.94 5.30 12.26
N LEU A 236 9.36 4.08 11.91
CA LEU A 236 10.72 3.76 11.50
C LEU A 236 10.93 4.00 10.01
N ALA A 237 10.02 3.49 9.19
CA ALA A 237 10.02 3.72 7.76
C ALA A 237 8.59 3.67 7.20
N VAL A 238 8.42 4.21 6.00
CA VAL A 238 7.18 4.14 5.24
C VAL A 238 7.51 3.75 3.81
N THR A 239 6.76 2.78 3.28
CA THR A 239 6.74 2.40 1.88
C THR A 239 5.45 2.92 1.24
N CYS A 240 5.61 3.65 0.14
CA CYS A 240 4.52 4.07 -0.72
C CYS A 240 4.62 3.31 -2.04
N THR A 241 3.58 2.58 -2.42
CA THR A 241 3.54 1.83 -3.67
C THR A 241 2.35 2.24 -4.51
N TRP A 242 2.58 2.48 -5.80
CA TRP A 242 1.56 2.79 -6.78
C TRP A 242 1.43 1.63 -7.77
N TYR A 243 0.20 1.25 -8.09
CA TYR A 243 -0.10 0.19 -9.05
C TYR A 243 -1.34 0.51 -9.89
N ASN A 244 -1.44 -0.09 -11.08
CA ASN A 244 -2.57 0.11 -11.98
C ASN A 244 -3.75 -0.83 -11.63
N SER A 245 -4.90 -0.66 -12.27
CA SER A 245 -6.09 -1.50 -12.10
C SER A 245 -5.89 -2.99 -12.42
N TYR A 246 -4.77 -3.38 -13.03
CA TYR A 246 -4.43 -4.79 -13.26
C TYR A 246 -3.70 -5.43 -12.08
N GLY A 247 -3.17 -4.62 -11.16
CA GLY A 247 -2.27 -5.05 -10.08
C GLY A 247 -0.79 -4.96 -10.48
N ASP A 248 -0.46 -4.30 -11.59
CA ASP A 248 0.93 -4.10 -11.96
C ASP A 248 1.50 -2.92 -11.16
N ALA A 249 2.54 -3.18 -10.38
CA ALA A 249 3.30 -2.14 -9.70
C ALA A 249 3.95 -1.19 -10.72
N LEU A 250 3.85 0.11 -10.44
CA LEU A 250 4.30 1.20 -11.31
C LEU A 250 5.50 1.94 -10.69
N GLU A 251 5.44 2.19 -9.39
CA GLU A 251 6.49 2.84 -8.60
C GLU A 251 6.37 2.37 -7.15
N SER A 252 7.50 2.27 -6.43
CA SER A 252 7.52 2.14 -4.99
C SER A 252 8.69 2.91 -4.40
N ASP A 253 8.39 3.73 -3.39
CA ASP A 253 9.33 4.58 -2.70
C ASP A 253 9.37 4.27 -1.22
N GLN A 254 10.54 4.39 -0.61
CA GLN A 254 10.76 4.12 0.81
C GLN A 254 11.47 5.28 1.49
N ARG A 255 10.93 5.74 2.62
CA ARG A 255 11.59 6.72 3.49
C ARG A 255 11.91 6.11 4.85
N TYR A 256 13.14 6.26 5.30
CA TYR A 256 13.61 5.85 6.63
C TYR A 256 13.80 7.07 7.53
N ASN A 257 13.29 6.97 8.76
CA ASN A 257 13.17 8.11 9.65
C ASN A 257 14.53 8.56 10.21
N THR A 258 14.87 9.83 9.96
CA THR A 258 16.12 10.45 10.40
C THR A 258 16.15 10.82 11.89
N SER A 259 15.02 10.67 12.60
CA SER A 259 14.90 10.93 14.04
C SER A 259 15.42 9.79 14.92
N TYR A 260 15.66 8.61 14.35
CA TYR A 260 16.16 7.44 15.07
C TYR A 260 17.64 7.19 14.82
N SER A 261 18.25 6.41 15.71
CA SER A 261 19.62 5.91 15.54
C SER A 261 19.59 4.58 14.80
N TRP A 262 20.50 4.41 13.84
CA TRP A 262 20.50 3.28 12.91
C TRP A 262 21.85 2.58 12.89
N SER A 263 21.83 1.26 12.71
CA SER A 263 23.03 0.45 12.49
C SER A 263 22.88 -0.40 11.23
N SER A 264 23.92 -0.39 10.41
CA SER A 264 24.11 -1.34 9.30
C SER A 264 25.24 -2.34 9.58
N ALA A 265 25.80 -2.34 10.80
CA ALA A 265 26.88 -3.22 11.18
C ALA A 265 26.41 -4.68 11.33
N SER A 266 27.33 -5.63 11.16
CA SER A 266 27.03 -7.06 11.31
C SER A 266 26.46 -7.39 12.70
N SER A 267 27.02 -6.78 13.75
CA SER A 267 26.43 -6.75 15.09
C SER A 267 25.68 -5.43 15.31
N CYS A 268 24.45 -5.54 15.83
CA CYS A 268 23.71 -4.39 16.33
C CYS A 268 23.81 -4.34 17.86
N SER A 269 23.87 -3.14 18.44
CA SER A 269 23.84 -2.94 19.89
C SER A 269 23.20 -1.59 20.27
N GLY A 270 22.84 -1.45 21.54
CA GLY A 270 22.26 -0.22 22.08
C GLY A 270 20.85 0.05 21.55
N SER A 271 20.52 1.33 21.43
CA SER A 271 19.22 1.81 20.96
C SER A 271 19.14 2.00 19.43
N ASN A 272 19.94 1.25 18.68
CA ASN A 272 19.97 1.36 17.22
C ASN A 272 18.92 0.45 16.58
N TYR A 273 18.23 0.93 15.56
CA TYR A 273 17.42 0.09 14.67
C TYR A 273 18.29 -0.52 13.57
N ASP A 274 17.97 -1.75 13.19
CA ASP A 274 18.73 -2.48 12.18
C ASP A 274 18.28 -2.08 10.78
N VAL A 275 19.16 -1.43 10.01
CA VAL A 275 18.85 -0.97 8.66
C VAL A 275 18.44 -2.13 7.75
N ARG A 276 19.14 -3.26 7.85
CA ARG A 276 18.83 -4.43 7.01
C ARG A 276 17.50 -5.05 7.40
N GLY A 277 17.23 -5.26 8.69
CA GLY A 277 15.98 -5.85 9.17
C GLY A 277 14.76 -5.01 8.82
N VAL A 278 14.77 -3.70 9.15
CA VAL A 278 13.68 -2.80 8.75
C VAL A 278 13.61 -2.71 7.22
N GLY A 279 14.76 -2.65 6.53
CA GLY A 279 14.77 -2.69 5.08
C GLY A 279 14.09 -3.93 4.51
N THR A 280 14.38 -5.12 5.03
CA THR A 280 13.76 -6.36 4.53
C THR A 280 12.24 -6.29 4.67
N HIS A 281 11.73 -5.71 5.77
CA HIS A 281 10.30 -5.43 5.94
C HIS A 281 9.74 -4.48 4.87
N GLU A 282 10.36 -3.32 4.67
CA GLU A 282 9.90 -2.35 3.67
C GLU A 282 9.97 -2.90 2.23
N PHE A 283 10.97 -3.73 1.92
CA PHE A 283 11.05 -4.41 0.62
C PHE A 283 9.96 -5.49 0.47
N GLY A 284 9.44 -6.06 1.56
CA GLY A 284 8.26 -6.93 1.49
C GLY A 284 7.03 -6.17 0.98
N HIS A 285 6.82 -4.94 1.47
CA HIS A 285 5.78 -4.05 0.94
C HIS A 285 6.01 -3.71 -0.54
N VAL A 286 7.24 -3.40 -0.97
CA VAL A 286 7.57 -3.18 -2.39
C VAL A 286 7.08 -4.33 -3.26
N PHE A 287 7.26 -5.57 -2.80
CA PHE A 287 6.86 -6.77 -3.53
C PHE A 287 5.40 -7.17 -3.35
N GLY A 288 4.58 -6.41 -2.62
CA GLY A 288 3.14 -6.66 -2.52
C GLY A 288 2.70 -7.46 -1.31
N LEU A 289 3.53 -7.54 -0.27
CA LEU A 289 3.14 -8.17 0.99
C LEU A 289 2.58 -7.14 1.99
N GLY A 290 1.50 -7.53 2.66
CA GLY A 290 0.89 -6.81 3.78
C GLY A 290 1.49 -7.19 5.13
N HIS A 291 1.06 -6.50 6.18
CA HIS A 291 1.45 -6.87 7.54
C HIS A 291 0.85 -8.20 8.00
N VAL A 292 1.55 -8.87 8.91
CA VAL A 292 1.02 -10.01 9.67
C VAL A 292 1.01 -9.68 11.16
N ALA A 293 0.34 -10.50 11.97
CA ALA A 293 0.27 -10.26 13.40
C ALA A 293 1.67 -10.19 14.04
N GLN A 294 1.84 -9.28 15.00
CA GLN A 294 3.13 -9.05 15.68
C GLN A 294 3.70 -10.33 16.33
N SER A 295 2.82 -11.19 16.85
CA SER A 295 3.15 -12.46 17.52
C SER A 295 3.76 -13.51 16.60
N THR A 296 3.64 -13.36 15.28
CA THR A 296 4.21 -14.32 14.31
C THR A 296 5.73 -14.29 14.29
N ALA A 297 6.35 -13.18 14.72
CA ALA A 297 7.78 -12.90 14.62
C ALA A 297 8.35 -13.02 13.19
N LEU A 298 7.48 -12.89 12.18
CA LEU A 298 7.86 -12.82 10.77
C LEU A 298 8.44 -11.45 10.43
N VAL A 299 9.07 -11.32 9.26
CA VAL A 299 9.61 -10.04 8.78
C VAL A 299 8.47 -9.02 8.65
N MET A 300 7.33 -9.42 8.08
CA MET A 300 6.18 -8.55 7.84
C MET A 300 5.35 -8.17 9.08
N LYS A 301 5.86 -8.39 10.29
CA LYS A 301 5.23 -7.84 11.51
C LYS A 301 5.30 -6.30 11.54
N PRO A 302 4.29 -5.57 12.02
CA PRO A 302 4.18 -4.11 11.87
C PRO A 302 5.19 -3.30 12.69
N ALA A 303 5.81 -3.90 13.72
CA ALA A 303 6.68 -3.18 14.63
C ALA A 303 8.01 -3.89 14.90
N SER A 304 9.09 -3.11 14.91
CA SER A 304 10.45 -3.58 15.18
C SER A 304 10.98 -3.07 16.50
N SER A 305 11.75 -3.91 17.19
CA SER A 305 12.55 -3.50 18.35
C SER A 305 13.94 -3.02 17.91
N THR A 306 14.65 -2.31 18.78
CA THR A 306 16.06 -1.97 18.52
C THR A 306 16.88 -3.25 18.40
N CYS A 307 17.74 -3.31 17.40
CA CYS A 307 18.57 -4.47 17.09
C CYS A 307 17.82 -5.78 16.83
N ASP A 308 16.63 -5.68 16.25
CA ASP A 308 15.88 -6.81 15.72
C ASP A 308 16.53 -7.40 14.45
N VAL A 309 17.65 -8.10 14.63
CA VAL A 309 18.41 -8.70 13.53
C VAL A 309 17.76 -9.96 12.96
N ALA A 310 16.71 -10.49 13.60
CA ALA A 310 15.96 -11.63 13.08
C ALA A 310 15.25 -11.29 11.75
N GLN A 311 14.82 -10.04 11.58
CA GLN A 311 14.17 -9.57 10.35
C GLN A 311 15.11 -9.52 9.12
N ARG A 312 16.42 -9.76 9.29
CA ARG A 312 17.37 -9.83 8.17
C ARG A 312 17.20 -11.06 7.27
N THR A 313 16.44 -12.05 7.75
CA THR A 313 16.20 -13.32 7.08
C THR A 313 14.70 -13.60 7.11
N LEU A 314 14.16 -14.02 5.96
CA LEU A 314 12.74 -14.35 5.84
C LEU A 314 12.36 -15.51 6.77
N GLY A 315 11.18 -15.41 7.38
CA GLY A 315 10.52 -16.52 8.02
C GLY A 315 9.73 -17.38 7.04
N ARG A 316 9.06 -18.42 7.55
CA ARG A 316 8.29 -19.35 6.71
C ARG A 316 7.09 -18.67 6.06
N GLY A 317 6.33 -17.86 6.80
CA GLY A 317 5.23 -17.07 6.26
C GLY A 317 5.68 -16.06 5.20
N ASP A 318 6.79 -15.36 5.44
CA ASP A 318 7.36 -14.41 4.48
C ASP A 318 7.73 -15.11 3.15
N GLN A 319 8.39 -16.28 3.22
CA GLN A 319 8.69 -17.10 2.04
C GLN A 319 7.41 -17.57 1.33
N LEU A 320 6.39 -18.01 2.06
CA LEU A 320 5.13 -18.43 1.45
C LEU A 320 4.44 -17.27 0.72
N GLY A 321 4.36 -16.10 1.36
CA GLY A 321 3.73 -14.92 0.74
C GLY A 321 4.39 -14.54 -0.58
N ILE A 322 5.73 -14.43 -0.62
CA ILE A 322 6.43 -14.04 -1.84
C ILE A 322 6.31 -15.10 -2.95
N ILE A 323 6.31 -16.40 -2.62
CA ILE A 323 6.16 -17.49 -3.60
C ILE A 323 4.72 -17.62 -4.10
N THR A 324 3.72 -17.33 -3.27
CA THR A 324 2.32 -17.30 -3.70
C THR A 324 2.09 -16.19 -4.73
N LEU A 325 2.81 -15.06 -4.58
CA LEU A 325 2.67 -13.89 -5.43
C LEU A 325 3.51 -13.92 -6.71
N TYR A 326 4.66 -14.61 -6.71
CA TYR A 326 5.66 -14.65 -7.79
C TYR A 326 6.09 -16.05 -8.20
#